data_AF-A0A673YFC5-F1
#
_entry.id   AF-A0A673YFC5-F1
#
_cell.length_a   1.000
_cell.length_b   1.000
_cell.length_c   1.000
_cell.angle_alpha   90.00
_cell.angle_beta   90.00
_cell.angle_gamma   90.00
#
_symmetry.space_group_name_H-M   'P 1'
#
loop_
_entity.id
_entity.type
_entity.pdbx_description
1 polymer ?
#
loop_
_entity_poly.entity_id
_entity_poly.type
_entity_poly.pdbx_seq_one_letter_code
_entity_poly.pdbx_strand_id
1 'polypeptide(L)'
;LPTIIWNMSFKLGQTLTITGIPNSEATHFVINVGNSEDDLWCEEHREGGFPFNQGEEFKINITFTKEQFLVALPDGLVIHFPNRQRDENYK
;
A
#
# COMPACT_ATOMS: atom_id res chain seq x y z
N LEU A 1 -11.01 -5.88 -10.66
CA LEU A 1 -10.17 -7.00 -10.21
C LEU A 1 -8.96 -6.41 -9.49
N PRO A 2 -8.54 -6.95 -8.34
CA PRO A 2 -7.32 -6.50 -7.69
C PRO A 2 -6.09 -6.86 -8.55
N THR A 3 -5.08 -6.00 -8.54
CA THR A 3 -3.74 -6.37 -9.02
C THR A 3 -3.00 -7.00 -7.86
N ILE A 4 -2.60 -8.27 -8.01
CA ILE A 4 -1.88 -9.03 -6.99
C ILE A 4 -0.48 -9.35 -7.53
N ILE A 5 0.54 -9.09 -6.73
CA ILE A 5 1.94 -9.41 -7.07
C ILE A 5 2.41 -10.48 -6.09
N TRP A 6 2.65 -11.68 -6.60
CA TRP A 6 3.19 -12.81 -5.83
C TRP A 6 4.71 -12.89 -5.99
N ASN A 7 5.38 -13.48 -4.99
CA ASN A 7 6.82 -13.80 -5.03
C ASN A 7 7.71 -12.55 -5.18
N MET A 8 7.28 -11.44 -4.57
CA MET A 8 8.06 -10.22 -4.47
C MET A 8 8.78 -10.20 -3.13
N SER A 9 10.11 -10.09 -3.14
CA SER A 9 10.85 -9.85 -1.89
C SER A 9 10.80 -8.37 -1.55
N PHE A 10 10.20 -8.04 -0.42
CA PHE A 10 10.14 -6.68 0.13
C PHE A 10 10.71 -6.65 1.54
N LYS A 11 11.82 -5.93 1.73
CA LYS A 11 12.69 -5.98 2.91
C LYS A 11 12.77 -4.65 3.64
N LEU A 12 13.10 -4.70 4.92
CA LEU A 12 13.29 -3.53 5.75
C LEU A 12 14.24 -2.51 5.11
N GLY A 13 13.83 -1.25 5.10
CA GLY A 13 14.53 -0.13 4.45
C GLY A 13 14.24 0.03 2.97
N GLN A 14 13.58 -0.93 2.30
CA GLN A 14 13.19 -0.79 0.91
C GLN A 14 11.96 0.11 0.77
N THR A 15 11.89 0.77 -0.39
CA THR A 15 10.71 1.52 -0.81
C THR A 15 10.19 0.93 -2.11
N LEU A 16 8.90 0.60 -2.12
CA LEU A 16 8.16 0.21 -3.31
C LEU A 16 7.40 1.42 -3.83
N THR A 17 7.65 1.80 -5.08
CA THR A 17 6.87 2.83 -5.78
C THR A 17 5.80 2.16 -6.62
N ILE A 18 4.55 2.60 -6.43
CA ILE A 18 3.40 2.15 -7.23
C ILE A 18 2.87 3.36 -8.00
N THR A 19 2.69 3.18 -9.31
CA THR A 19 1.96 4.13 -10.14
C THR A 19 0.72 3.47 -10.72
N GLY A 20 -0.31 4.28 -10.97
CA GLY A 20 -1.56 3.81 -11.52
C GLY A 20 -2.44 4.96 -11.95
N ILE A 21 -3.46 4.65 -12.74
CA ILE A 21 -4.47 5.61 -13.19
C ILE A 21 -5.80 5.15 -12.59
N PRO A 22 -6.44 5.91 -11.70
CA PRO A 22 -7.73 5.56 -11.14
C PRO A 22 -8.79 5.55 -12.23
N ASN A 23 -9.67 4.56 -12.16
CA ASN A 23 -10.87 4.52 -13.00
C ASN A 23 -11.76 5.76 -12.75
N SER A 24 -12.52 6.20 -13.76
CA SER A 24 -13.44 7.35 -13.66
C SER A 24 -14.54 7.19 -12.61
N GLU A 25 -14.83 5.97 -12.16
CA GLU A 25 -15.84 5.72 -11.12
C GLU A 25 -15.21 5.34 -9.77
N ALA A 26 -13.88 5.38 -9.66
CA ALA A 26 -13.19 5.03 -8.43
C ALA A 26 -13.45 6.08 -7.35
N THR A 27 -13.90 5.62 -6.18
CA THR A 27 -14.16 6.48 -5.00
C THR A 27 -13.23 6.15 -3.84
N HIS A 28 -12.51 5.02 -3.91
CA HIS A 28 -11.67 4.49 -2.84
C HIS A 28 -10.48 3.74 -3.45
N PHE A 29 -9.40 3.63 -2.67
CA PHE A 29 -8.27 2.74 -2.95
C PHE A 29 -7.96 1.93 -1.69
N VAL A 30 -7.40 0.74 -1.89
CA VAL A 30 -7.04 -0.17 -0.79
C VAL A 30 -5.64 -0.70 -1.06
N ILE A 31 -4.80 -0.72 -0.03
CA ILE A 31 -3.47 -1.31 -0.05
C ILE A 31 -3.42 -2.38 1.04
N ASN A 32 -3.21 -3.63 0.63
CA ASN A 32 -3.05 -4.76 1.53
C ASN A 32 -1.61 -5.27 1.43
N VAL A 33 -0.96 -5.45 2.58
CA VAL A 33 0.41 -5.99 2.68
C VAL A 33 0.36 -7.19 3.62
N GLY A 34 0.78 -8.35 3.13
CA GLY A 34 0.70 -9.62 3.85
C GLY A 34 1.64 -10.67 3.26
N ASN A 35 1.85 -11.77 3.99
CA ASN A 35 2.70 -12.89 3.58
C ASN A 35 1.89 -14.14 3.18
N SER A 36 0.56 -14.05 3.22
CA SER A 36 -0.35 -15.12 2.84
C SER A 36 -1.69 -14.52 2.36
N GLU A 37 -2.52 -15.31 1.68
CA GLU A 37 -3.86 -14.87 1.31
C GLU A 37 -4.66 -14.49 2.56
N ASP A 38 -4.62 -15.30 3.62
CA ASP A 38 -5.30 -15.02 4.88
C ASP A 38 -4.87 -13.69 5.50
N ASP A 39 -3.59 -13.32 5.39
CA ASP A 39 -3.08 -12.01 5.85
C ASP A 39 -3.60 -10.85 5.01
N LEU A 40 -3.72 -11.02 3.69
CA LEU A 40 -4.19 -9.97 2.77
C LEU A 40 -5.65 -9.60 2.99
N TRP A 41 -6.43 -10.47 3.63
CA TRP A 41 -7.85 -10.27 3.95
C TRP A 41 -8.13 -9.99 5.43
N CYS A 42 -7.08 -9.71 6.23
CA CYS A 42 -7.22 -9.26 7.61
C CYS A 42 -7.77 -7.82 7.70
N GLU A 43 -7.55 -7.14 8.83
CA GLU A 43 -8.08 -5.80 9.07
C GLU A 43 -7.48 -4.75 8.10
N GLU A 44 -8.33 -4.28 7.17
CA GLU A 44 -8.06 -3.17 6.25
C GLU A 44 -7.89 -1.86 7.02
N HIS A 45 -6.84 -1.10 6.70
CA HIS A 45 -6.72 0.27 7.17
C HIS A 45 -7.29 1.23 6.13
N ARG A 46 -8.41 1.86 6.47
CA ARG A 46 -9.07 2.87 5.62
C ARG A 46 -8.87 4.24 6.27
N GLU A 47 -7.91 5.01 5.77
CA GLU A 47 -7.91 6.44 6.05
C GLU A 47 -8.93 7.14 5.14
N GLY A 48 -9.61 8.15 5.69
CA GLY A 48 -10.61 8.91 4.95
C GLY A 48 -9.98 9.79 3.88
N GLY A 49 -10.67 9.94 2.74
CA GLY A 49 -10.22 10.77 1.62
C GLY A 49 -9.74 9.94 0.43
N PHE A 50 -9.99 10.44 -0.77
CA PHE A 50 -9.49 9.87 -2.02
C PHE A 50 -8.59 10.93 -2.67
N PRO A 51 -7.28 10.94 -2.38
CA PRO A 51 -6.37 12.00 -2.80
C PRO A 51 -5.92 11.83 -4.26
N PHE A 52 -6.70 11.10 -5.07
CA PHE A 52 -6.37 10.81 -6.46
C PHE A 52 -7.38 11.44 -7.38
N ASN A 53 -6.87 12.05 -8.45
CA ASN A 53 -7.69 12.53 -9.54
C ASN A 53 -7.98 11.36 -10.49
N GLN A 54 -9.25 11.19 -10.83
CA GLN A 54 -9.68 10.15 -11.76
C GLN A 54 -9.12 10.42 -13.17
N GLY A 55 -8.62 9.38 -13.83
CA GLY A 55 -8.00 9.51 -15.16
C GLY A 55 -6.60 10.11 -15.18
N GLU A 56 -6.05 10.53 -14.03
CA GLU A 56 -4.67 11.01 -13.91
C GLU A 56 -3.77 9.94 -13.28
N GLU A 57 -2.49 9.93 -13.67
CA GLU A 57 -1.52 9.05 -13.01
C GLU A 57 -1.23 9.54 -11.59
N PHE A 58 -1.34 8.65 -10.61
CA PHE A 58 -0.83 8.87 -9.27
C PHE A 58 0.48 8.10 -9.05
N LYS A 59 1.23 8.54 -8.04
CA LYS A 59 2.38 7.82 -7.50
C LYS A 59 2.28 7.75 -5.99
N ILE A 60 2.40 6.55 -5.44
CA ILE A 60 2.57 6.33 -4.01
C ILE A 60 3.89 5.62 -3.74
N ASN A 61 4.48 5.89 -2.57
CA ASN A 61 5.66 5.19 -2.09
C ASN A 61 5.32 4.46 -0.79
N ILE A 62 5.63 3.18 -0.74
CA ILE A 62 5.49 2.35 0.45
C ILE A 62 6.89 2.04 0.96
N THR A 63 7.27 2.59 2.11
CA THR A 63 8.57 2.33 2.74
C THR A 63 8.40 1.35 3.89
N PHE A 64 9.15 0.26 3.87
CA PHE A 64 9.14 -0.74 4.92
C PHE A 64 10.11 -0.35 6.04
N THR A 65 9.58 -0.14 7.25
CA THR A 65 10.36 0.08 8.46
C THR A 65 10.15 -1.04 9.46
N LYS A 66 10.97 -1.10 10.52
CA LYS A 66 10.86 -2.12 11.56
C LYS A 66 9.46 -2.18 12.20
N GLU A 67 8.86 -1.02 12.43
CA GLU A 67 7.61 -0.90 13.20
C GLU A 67 6.37 -0.81 12.31
N GLN A 68 6.53 -0.32 11.08
CA GLN A 68 5.42 0.05 10.20
C GLN A 68 5.81 0.16 8.73
N PHE A 69 4.81 0.13 7.87
CA PHE A 69 4.88 0.58 6.49
C PHE A 69 4.41 2.04 6.45
N LEU A 70 5.24 2.89 5.85
CA LEU A 70 4.93 4.30 5.61
C LEU A 70 4.43 4.45 4.19
N VAL A 71 3.19 4.88 3.99
CA VAL A 71 2.62 5.10 2.66
C VAL A 71 2.53 6.60 2.42
N ALA A 72 3.42 7.13 1.58
CA ALA A 72 3.41 8.52 1.16
C ALA A 72 2.46 8.70 -0.03
N LEU A 73 1.46 9.57 0.13
CA LEU A 73 0.46 9.92 -0.87
C LEU A 73 0.88 11.16 -1.69
N PRO A 74 0.29 11.38 -2.87
CA PRO A 74 0.63 12.52 -3.74
C PRO A 74 0.38 13.90 -3.12
N ASP A 75 -0.58 14.00 -2.20
CA ASP A 75 -0.95 15.23 -1.48
C ASP A 75 -0.01 15.54 -0.30
N GLY A 76 0.99 14.68 -0.06
CA GLY A 76 1.95 14.82 1.03
C GLY A 76 1.50 14.17 2.34
N LEU A 77 0.29 13.60 2.41
CA LEU A 77 -0.12 12.81 3.56
C LEU A 77 0.72 11.52 3.65
N VAL A 78 0.97 11.08 4.88
CA VAL A 78 1.65 9.81 5.16
C VAL A 78 0.73 8.95 6.02
N ILE A 79 0.34 7.79 5.49
CA ILE A 79 -0.42 6.78 6.21
C ILE A 79 0.56 5.85 6.92
N HIS A 80 0.24 5.54 8.17
CA HIS A 80 1.04 4.67 9.03
C HIS A 80 0.35 3.31 9.21
N PHE A 81 0.85 2.28 8.51
CA PHE A 81 0.29 0.93 8.62
C PHE A 81 1.22 0.04 9.46
N PRO A 82 0.76 -0.58 10.56
CA PRO A 82 1.65 -1.32 11.45
C PRO A 82 2.25 -2.56 10.77
N ASN A 83 3.54 -2.82 11.04
CA ASN A 83 4.19 -4.09 10.71
C ASN A 83 3.72 -5.15 11.74
N ARG A 84 2.49 -5.65 11.57
CA ARG A 84 1.84 -6.55 12.53
C ARG A 84 2.61 -7.86 12.74
N GLN A 85 3.31 -8.34 11.72
CA GLN A 85 4.05 -9.59 11.78
C GLN A 85 5.43 -9.43 12.43
N ARG A 86 5.91 -8.18 12.56
CA ARG A 86 7.27 -7.86 13.05
C ARG A 86 8.36 -8.59 12.26
N ASP A 87 8.09 -8.85 10.98
CA ASP A 87 9.06 -9.43 10.07
C ASP A 87 9.94 -8.31 9.50
N GLU A 88 11.06 -8.69 8.92
CA GLU A 88 11.98 -7.81 8.19
C GLU A 88 12.02 -8.16 6.69
N ASN A 89 11.28 -9.20 6.27
CA ASN A 89 11.24 -9.68 4.90
C ASN A 89 9.87 -10.30 4.53
N TYR A 90 9.11 -9.62 3.68
CA TYR A 90 7.88 -10.13 3.09
C TYR A 90 8.18 -10.79 1.73
N LYS A 91 7.53 -11.93 1.41
CA LYS A 91 7.82 -12.76 0.23
C LYS A 91 6.57 -13.19 -0.54
#